data_AF-A0A1B8ARW8-F1
#
_entry.id   AF-A0A1B8ARW8-F1
#
_cell.length_a   1.000
_cell.length_b   1.000
_cell.length_c   1.000
_cell.angle_alpha   90.00
_cell.angle_beta   90.00
_cell.angle_gamma   90.00
#
_symmetry.space_group_name_H-M   'P 1'
#
loop_
_entity.id
_entity.type
_entity.pdbx_description
1 polymer ?
#
loop_
_entity_poly.entity_id
_entity_poly.type
_entity_poly.pdbx_seq_one_letter_code
_entity_poly.pdbx_strand_id
1 'polypeptide(L)'
;MSARPLPPFLPDSVESFRDHAPEHLDDWFEYFRNVYTYAENAQNRISQLENETQNMKDKHQGLEQSLQQITTERNFARAQLEYTEQQHEKALKRKDDDIFEARLAERRALDATRPTRLLWERLLRLLPDLPNQPVLPNDYPTLTSLRANGATYAVSSPRYTQN
;
A
#
# COMPACT_ATOMS: atom_id res chain seq x y z
N MET A 1 5.18 48.36 11.86
CA MET A 1 5.70 49.48 11.04
C MET A 1 5.55 50.74 11.86
N SER A 2 6.55 51.62 11.84
CA SER A 2 6.40 52.97 12.40
C SER A 2 5.29 53.70 11.63
N ALA A 3 4.51 54.52 12.33
CA ALA A 3 3.47 55.32 11.69
C ALA A 3 4.10 56.28 10.66
N ARG A 4 3.33 56.62 9.61
CA ARG A 4 3.77 57.62 8.63
C ARG A 4 4.07 58.94 9.35
N PRO A 5 5.25 59.55 9.15
CA PRO A 5 5.56 60.84 9.75
C PRO A 5 4.58 61.91 9.24
N LEU A 6 4.13 62.76 10.15
CA LEU A 6 3.22 63.87 9.88
C LEU A 6 4.03 65.17 9.75
N PRO A 7 3.63 66.08 8.85
CA PRO A 7 4.27 67.38 8.75
C PRO A 7 3.98 68.23 10.01
N PRO A 8 4.84 69.20 10.35
CA PRO A 8 4.65 70.09 11.50
C PRO A 8 3.36 70.91 11.38
N PHE A 9 3.06 71.32 10.14
CA PHE A 9 1.89 72.07 9.75
C PHE A 9 1.41 71.55 8.40
N LEU A 10 0.09 71.61 8.17
CA LEU A 10 -0.53 71.17 6.93
C LEU A 10 -0.95 72.41 6.13
N PRO A 11 -0.04 73.00 5.34
CA PRO A 11 -0.34 74.20 4.58
C PRO A 11 -1.42 73.91 3.53
N ASP A 12 -2.44 74.77 3.52
CA ASP A 12 -3.52 74.83 2.55
C ASP A 12 -3.19 75.69 1.33
N SER A 13 -2.12 76.49 1.41
CA SER A 13 -1.61 77.33 0.32
C SER A 13 -0.09 77.49 0.40
N VAL A 14 0.52 77.94 -0.69
CA VAL A 14 1.97 78.23 -0.72
C VAL A 14 2.29 79.42 0.20
N GLU A 15 1.42 80.42 0.26
CA GLU A 15 1.51 81.53 1.19
C GLU A 15 1.50 81.06 2.65
N SER A 16 0.57 80.20 3.07
CA SER A 16 0.54 79.73 4.46
C SER A 16 1.77 78.91 4.84
N PHE A 17 2.36 78.19 3.88
CA PHE A 17 3.66 77.56 4.08
C PHE A 17 4.79 78.59 4.23
N ARG A 18 4.83 79.62 3.39
CA ARG A 18 5.88 80.66 3.43
C ARG A 18 5.85 81.47 4.71
N ASP A 19 4.68 81.70 5.27
CA ASP A 19 4.52 82.41 6.52
C ASP A 19 4.99 81.55 7.71
N HIS A 20 4.75 80.24 7.67
CA HIS A 20 5.04 79.34 8.79
C HIS A 20 6.46 78.74 8.77
N ALA A 21 6.96 78.33 7.61
CA ALA A 21 8.21 77.57 7.51
C ALA A 21 9.46 78.28 8.08
N PRO A 22 9.66 79.61 7.94
CA PRO A 22 10.85 80.28 8.44
C PRO A 22 11.00 80.22 9.96
N GLU A 23 9.90 80.17 10.71
CA GLU A 23 9.90 80.07 12.18
C GLU A 23 10.04 78.62 12.67
N HIS A 24 9.86 77.64 11.78
CA HIS A 24 9.80 76.21 12.09
C HIS A 24 10.75 75.37 11.22
N LEU A 25 11.87 75.95 10.78
CA LEU A 25 12.80 75.29 9.84
C LEU A 25 13.32 73.94 10.35
N ASP A 26 13.62 73.85 11.66
CA ASP A 26 14.13 72.61 12.27
C ASP A 26 13.08 71.49 12.25
N ASP A 27 11.82 71.83 12.57
CA ASP A 27 10.70 70.89 12.54
C ASP A 27 10.46 70.35 11.11
N TRP A 28 10.55 71.24 10.12
CA TRP A 28 10.44 70.87 8.71
C TRP A 28 11.63 70.02 8.25
N PHE A 29 12.85 70.35 8.65
CA PHE A 29 14.04 69.56 8.35
C PHE A 29 13.90 68.13 8.89
N GLU A 30 13.51 68.00 10.16
CA GLU A 30 13.29 66.70 10.80
C GLU A 30 12.17 65.92 10.12
N TYR A 31 11.05 66.59 9.77
CA TYR A 31 9.98 65.96 9.02
C TYR A 31 10.49 65.38 7.70
N PHE A 32 11.20 66.15 6.88
CA PHE A 32 11.72 65.67 5.59
C PHE A 32 12.67 64.50 5.79
N ARG A 33 13.60 64.58 6.75
CA ARG A 33 14.52 63.48 7.09
C ARG A 33 13.77 62.20 7.46
N ASN A 34 12.73 62.33 8.27
CA ASN A 34 11.90 61.22 8.72
C ASN A 34 11.06 60.63 7.57
N VAL A 35 10.55 61.46 6.65
CA VAL A 35 9.81 61.01 5.45
C VAL A 35 10.71 60.17 4.55
N TYR A 36 11.94 60.62 4.28
CA TYR A 36 12.88 59.85 3.45
C TYR A 36 13.21 58.50 4.09
N THR A 37 13.53 58.51 5.39
CA THR A 37 13.81 57.28 6.14
C THR A 37 12.61 56.33 6.17
N TYR A 38 11.41 56.86 6.36
CA TYR A 38 10.17 56.08 6.31
C TYR A 38 9.95 55.45 4.92
N ALA A 39 10.14 56.22 3.85
CA ALA A 39 9.95 55.75 2.48
C ALA A 39 10.93 54.64 2.11
N GLU A 40 12.20 54.78 2.47
CA GLU A 40 13.22 53.75 2.27
C GLU A 40 12.89 52.47 3.04
N ASN A 41 12.52 52.60 4.32
CA ASN A 41 12.11 51.45 5.14
C ASN A 41 10.86 50.76 4.61
N ALA A 42 9.88 51.53 4.13
CA ALA A 42 8.67 51.00 3.52
C ALA A 42 9.00 50.22 2.24
N GLN A 43 9.85 50.76 1.36
CA GLN A 43 10.27 50.10 0.12
C GLN A 43 11.04 48.81 0.40
N ASN A 44 11.96 48.83 1.36
CA ASN A 44 12.69 47.64 1.79
C ASN A 44 11.75 46.56 2.33
N ARG A 45 10.75 46.96 3.13
CA ARG A 45 9.78 46.00 3.68
C ARG A 45 8.83 45.45 2.62
N ILE A 46 8.41 46.26 1.65
CA ILE A 46 7.62 45.79 0.50
C ILE A 46 8.43 44.73 -0.26
N SER A 47 9.68 45.01 -0.59
CA SER A 47 10.56 44.09 -1.31
C SER A 47 10.77 42.76 -0.54
N GLN A 48 10.91 42.83 0.79
CA GLN A 48 10.97 41.63 1.64
C GLN A 48 9.68 40.81 1.59
N LEU A 49 8.53 41.47 1.71
CA LEU A 49 7.22 40.80 1.69
C LEU A 49 6.93 40.18 0.33
N GLU A 50 7.33 40.82 -0.76
CA GLU A 50 7.23 40.27 -2.12
C GLU A 50 8.06 38.98 -2.24
N ASN A 51 9.30 39.00 -1.75
CA ASN A 51 10.17 37.82 -1.72
C ASN A 51 9.59 36.69 -0.85
N GLU A 52 9.09 37.02 0.35
CA GLU A 52 8.43 36.06 1.24
C GLU A 52 7.20 35.44 0.55
N THR A 53 6.38 36.26 -0.10
CA THR A 53 5.18 35.83 -0.83
C THR A 53 5.54 34.90 -1.99
N GLN A 54 6.57 35.25 -2.77
CA GLN A 54 7.02 34.42 -3.88
C GLN A 54 7.56 33.07 -3.40
N ASN A 55 8.38 33.06 -2.35
CA ASN A 55 8.91 31.83 -1.74
C ASN A 55 7.77 30.93 -1.22
N MET A 56 6.76 31.50 -0.58
CA MET A 56 5.60 30.75 -0.10
C MET A 56 4.78 30.17 -1.26
N LYS A 57 4.64 30.92 -2.36
CA LYS A 57 3.98 30.45 -3.57
C LYS A 57 4.72 29.27 -4.21
N ASP A 58 6.04 29.36 -4.31
CA ASP A 58 6.87 28.28 -4.87
C ASP A 58 6.80 27.02 -4.00
N LYS A 59 6.84 27.18 -2.67
CA LYS A 59 6.65 26.08 -1.71
C LYS A 59 5.27 25.43 -1.85
N HIS A 60 4.22 26.25 -1.96
CA HIS A 60 2.85 25.75 -2.13
C HIS A 60 2.73 24.91 -3.41
N GLN A 61 3.25 25.41 -4.52
CA GLN A 61 3.26 24.70 -5.80
C GLN A 61 4.03 23.37 -5.70
N GLY A 62 5.18 23.35 -5.01
CA GLY A 62 5.93 22.12 -4.77
C GLY A 62 5.16 21.09 -3.93
N LEU A 63 4.47 21.55 -2.87
CA LEU A 63 3.63 20.69 -2.04
C LEU A 63 2.42 20.13 -2.81
N GLU A 64 1.77 20.94 -3.64
CA GLU A 64 0.67 20.49 -4.49
C GLU A 64 1.10 19.40 -5.47
N GLN A 65 2.26 19.57 -6.10
CA GLN A 65 2.82 18.55 -7.00
C GLN A 65 3.13 17.24 -6.25
N SER A 66 3.71 17.33 -5.05
CA SER A 66 3.97 16.16 -4.21
C SER A 66 2.67 15.45 -3.79
N LEU A 67 1.63 16.21 -3.40
CA LEU A 67 0.32 15.64 -3.08
C LEU A 67 -0.32 14.92 -4.27
N GLN A 68 -0.20 15.47 -5.48
CA GLN A 68 -0.68 14.83 -6.70
C GLN A 68 0.05 13.52 -6.99
N GLN A 69 1.38 13.48 -6.82
CA GLN A 69 2.17 12.26 -6.99
C GLN A 69 1.75 11.19 -5.98
N ILE A 70 1.71 11.52 -4.69
CA ILE A 70 1.31 10.60 -3.62
C ILE A 70 -0.11 10.08 -3.86
N THR A 71 -1.03 10.95 -4.31
CA THR A 71 -2.40 10.55 -4.61
C THR A 71 -2.46 9.53 -5.76
N THR A 72 -1.67 9.77 -6.82
CA THR A 72 -1.57 8.85 -7.96
C THR A 72 -0.99 7.51 -7.54
N GLU A 73 0.11 7.51 -6.79
CA GLU A 73 0.76 6.30 -6.27
C GLU A 73 -0.17 5.50 -5.36
N ARG A 74 -0.86 6.17 -4.44
CA ARG A 74 -1.86 5.55 -3.56
C ARG A 74 -2.99 4.91 -4.36
N ASN A 75 -3.51 5.60 -5.37
CA ASN A 75 -4.59 5.06 -6.21
C ASN A 75 -4.13 3.83 -7.00
N PHE A 76 -2.91 3.87 -7.53
CA PHE A 76 -2.31 2.72 -8.21
C PHE A 76 -2.13 1.53 -7.27
N ALA A 77 -1.52 1.75 -6.10
CA ALA A 77 -1.33 0.70 -5.09
C ALA A 77 -2.66 0.09 -4.64
N ARG A 78 -3.69 0.92 -4.47
CA ARG A 78 -5.05 0.46 -4.13
C ARG A 78 -5.65 -0.42 -5.23
N ALA A 79 -5.58 0.00 -6.49
CA ALA A 79 -6.07 -0.80 -7.61
C ALA A 79 -5.34 -2.14 -7.73
N GLN A 80 -4.02 -2.14 -7.49
CA GLN A 80 -3.22 -3.36 -7.48
C GLN A 80 -3.65 -4.29 -6.34
N LEU A 81 -3.87 -3.76 -5.13
CA LEU A 81 -4.35 -4.53 -3.99
C LEU A 81 -5.71 -5.18 -4.29
N GLU A 82 -6.68 -4.39 -4.74
CA GLU A 82 -8.03 -4.87 -5.10
C GLU A 82 -7.97 -5.97 -6.18
N TYR A 83 -7.09 -5.81 -7.18
CA TYR A 83 -6.87 -6.85 -8.18
C TYR A 83 -6.31 -8.13 -7.56
N THR A 84 -5.29 -8.04 -6.71
CA THR A 84 -4.68 -9.23 -6.08
C THR A 84 -5.65 -9.94 -5.15
N GLU A 85 -6.43 -9.20 -4.36
CA GLU A 85 -7.47 -9.76 -3.48
C GLU A 85 -8.50 -10.55 -4.29
N GLN A 86 -8.97 -10.01 -5.42
CA GLN A 86 -9.88 -10.73 -6.31
C GLN A 86 -9.27 -12.00 -6.91
N GLN A 87 -7.98 -11.99 -7.25
CA GLN A 87 -7.30 -13.20 -7.73
C GLN A 87 -7.18 -14.26 -6.64
N HIS A 88 -6.84 -13.84 -5.41
CA HIS A 88 -6.77 -14.75 -4.27
C HIS A 88 -8.13 -15.36 -3.94
N GLU A 89 -9.20 -14.57 -3.93
CA GLU A 89 -10.55 -15.07 -3.70
C GLU A 89 -10.98 -16.10 -4.76
N LYS A 90 -10.69 -15.82 -6.04
CA LYS A 90 -10.94 -16.78 -7.13
C LYS A 90 -10.12 -18.06 -6.97
N ALA A 91 -8.86 -17.96 -6.55
CA ALA A 91 -8.01 -19.11 -6.33
C ALA A 91 -8.51 -19.97 -5.16
N LEU A 92 -8.97 -19.35 -4.07
CA LEU A 92 -9.57 -20.04 -2.93
C LEU A 92 -10.82 -20.80 -3.34
N LYS A 93 -11.75 -20.16 -4.06
CA LYS A 93 -12.97 -20.81 -4.57
C LYS A 93 -12.66 -22.04 -5.43
N ARG A 94 -11.71 -21.91 -6.37
CA ARG A 94 -11.26 -23.05 -7.19
C ARG A 94 -10.70 -24.19 -6.34
N LYS A 95 -9.95 -23.87 -5.29
CA LYS A 95 -9.40 -24.89 -4.37
C LYS A 95 -10.49 -25.58 -3.56
N ASP A 96 -11.49 -24.84 -3.10
CA ASP A 96 -12.63 -25.42 -2.39
C ASP A 96 -13.44 -26.35 -3.32
N ASP A 97 -13.66 -25.95 -4.57
CA ASP A 97 -14.31 -26.78 -5.59
C ASP A 97 -13.48 -28.05 -5.88
N ASP A 98 -12.15 -27.92 -6.08
CA ASP A 98 -11.24 -29.06 -6.29
C ASP A 98 -11.30 -30.06 -5.11
N ILE A 99 -11.33 -29.55 -3.87
CA ILE A 99 -11.43 -30.36 -2.66
C ILE A 99 -12.78 -31.08 -2.60
N PHE A 100 -13.87 -30.39 -2.94
CA PHE A 100 -15.20 -30.98 -2.97
C PHE A 100 -15.27 -32.12 -3.99
N GLU A 101 -14.79 -31.90 -5.21
CA GLU A 101 -14.77 -32.91 -6.26
C GLU A 101 -13.89 -34.11 -5.89
N ALA A 102 -12.71 -33.87 -5.29
CA ALA A 102 -11.83 -34.94 -4.82
C ALA A 102 -12.53 -35.81 -3.75
N ARG A 103 -13.22 -35.19 -2.79
CA ARG A 103 -14.01 -35.91 -1.76
C ARG A 103 -15.18 -36.68 -2.36
N LEU A 104 -15.85 -36.11 -3.36
CA LEU A 104 -16.94 -36.79 -4.06
C LEU A 104 -16.43 -38.01 -4.83
N ALA A 105 -15.30 -37.87 -5.52
CA ALA A 105 -14.65 -38.97 -6.24
C ALA A 105 -14.20 -40.09 -5.28
N GLU A 106 -13.58 -39.73 -4.15
CA GLU A 106 -13.20 -40.68 -3.10
C GLU A 106 -14.42 -41.47 -2.61
N ARG A 107 -15.53 -40.78 -2.31
CA ARG A 107 -16.75 -41.43 -1.86
C ARG A 107 -17.36 -42.36 -2.92
N ARG A 108 -17.38 -41.94 -4.18
CA ARG A 108 -17.83 -42.79 -5.31
C ARG A 108 -16.95 -44.04 -5.46
N ALA A 109 -15.63 -43.92 -5.30
CA ALA A 109 -14.72 -45.06 -5.34
C ALA A 109 -14.94 -46.04 -4.18
N LEU A 110 -15.18 -45.52 -2.96
CA LEU A 110 -15.54 -46.35 -1.80
C LEU A 110 -16.88 -47.07 -1.99
N ASP A 111 -17.89 -46.38 -2.51
CA ASP A 111 -19.19 -47.00 -2.78
C ASP A 111 -19.10 -48.06 -3.89
N ALA A 112 -18.29 -47.83 -4.94
CA ALA A 112 -18.07 -48.80 -6.01
C ALA A 112 -17.31 -50.07 -5.56
N THR A 113 -16.46 -49.98 -4.53
CA THR A 113 -15.71 -51.12 -3.97
C THR A 113 -16.45 -51.86 -2.86
N ARG A 114 -17.57 -51.30 -2.37
CA ARG A 114 -18.42 -51.89 -1.32
C ARG A 114 -19.04 -53.23 -1.70
N PRO A 115 -19.56 -53.47 -2.92
CA PRO A 115 -20.10 -54.77 -3.33
C PRO A 115 -19.02 -55.85 -3.36
N THR A 116 -17.83 -55.52 -3.85
CA THR A 116 -16.68 -56.42 -3.91
C THR A 116 -16.19 -56.78 -2.51
N ARG A 117 -16.14 -55.81 -1.59
CA ARG A 117 -15.80 -56.08 -0.19
C ARG A 117 -16.82 -57.00 0.50
N LEU A 118 -18.11 -56.75 0.32
CA LEU A 118 -19.18 -57.60 0.88
C LEU A 118 -19.19 -59.00 0.26
N LEU A 119 -18.86 -59.12 -1.04
CA LEU A 119 -18.69 -60.41 -1.71
C LEU A 119 -17.52 -61.20 -1.10
N TRP A 120 -16.37 -60.55 -0.88
CA TRP A 120 -15.22 -61.17 -0.21
C TRP A 120 -15.53 -61.57 1.24
N GLU A 121 -16.19 -60.71 2.01
CA GLU A 121 -16.61 -61.02 3.38
C GLU A 121 -17.63 -62.17 3.42
N ARG A 122 -18.51 -62.28 2.42
CA ARG A 122 -19.46 -63.40 2.29
C ARG A 122 -18.78 -64.69 1.82
N LEU A 123 -17.82 -64.62 0.90
CA LEU A 123 -17.01 -65.77 0.48
C LEU A 123 -16.20 -66.34 1.65
N LEU A 124 -15.58 -65.48 2.47
CA LEU A 124 -14.86 -65.90 3.68
C LEU A 124 -15.76 -66.56 4.73
N ARG A 125 -17.04 -66.19 4.83
CA ARG A 125 -18.02 -66.84 5.73
C ARG A 125 -18.57 -68.17 5.19
N LEU A 126 -18.53 -68.38 3.87
CA LEU A 126 -19.04 -69.58 3.21
C LEU A 126 -17.98 -70.69 3.08
N LEU A 127 -16.76 -70.45 3.58
CA LEU A 127 -15.69 -71.44 3.71
C LEU A 127 -15.68 -71.99 5.15
N PRO A 128 -16.38 -73.11 5.45
CA PRO A 128 -16.17 -73.82 6.70
C PRO A 128 -14.82 -74.55 6.61
N ASP A 129 -13.98 -74.35 7.62
CA ASP A 129 -12.71 -75.05 7.87
C ASP A 129 -11.83 -75.29 6.63
N LEU A 130 -11.07 -74.27 6.23
CA LEU A 130 -9.83 -74.54 5.50
C LEU A 130 -8.86 -75.23 6.48
N PRO A 131 -8.35 -76.44 6.15
CA PRO A 131 -7.39 -77.10 7.02
C PRO A 131 -6.14 -76.24 7.14
N ASN A 132 -5.68 -76.06 8.38
CA ASN A 132 -4.36 -75.54 8.69
C ASN A 132 -3.31 -76.36 7.90
N GLN A 133 -2.80 -75.81 6.81
CA GLN A 133 -1.49 -76.15 6.29
C GLN A 133 -0.66 -74.86 6.19
N PRO A 134 0.53 -74.82 6.80
CA PRO A 134 1.49 -73.75 6.53
C PRO A 134 2.11 -73.96 5.14
N VAL A 135 2.86 -72.96 4.65
CA VAL A 135 3.76 -72.96 3.45
C VAL A 135 3.00 -72.46 2.19
N LEU A 136 3.23 -71.28 1.57
CA LEU A 136 4.42 -70.43 1.34
C LEU A 136 4.01 -68.99 0.85
N PRO A 137 4.96 -68.03 0.72
CA PRO A 137 4.71 -66.59 0.70
C PRO A 137 4.29 -66.10 -0.67
N ASN A 138 3.52 -65.00 -0.71
CA ASN A 138 3.68 -63.94 -1.70
C ASN A 138 2.75 -62.76 -1.38
N ASP A 139 3.39 -61.60 -1.19
CA ASP A 139 3.03 -60.33 -1.81
C ASP A 139 1.55 -59.93 -1.78
N TYR A 140 1.07 -59.55 -0.59
CA TYR A 140 0.02 -58.55 -0.53
C TYR A 140 0.64 -57.16 -0.73
N PRO A 141 0.21 -56.36 -1.73
CA PRO A 141 0.64 -54.97 -1.81
C PRO A 141 0.14 -54.26 -0.55
N THR A 142 1.09 -53.85 0.29
CA THR A 142 0.81 -53.03 1.46
C THR A 142 0.29 -51.68 0.97
N LEU A 143 -0.97 -51.37 1.25
CA LEU A 143 -1.52 -50.02 1.05
C LEU A 143 -0.81 -49.07 2.00
N THR A 144 0.31 -48.52 1.55
CA THR A 144 1.00 -47.43 2.26
C THR A 144 0.15 -46.20 2.07
N SER A 145 -0.46 -45.71 3.15
CA SER A 145 -1.15 -44.43 3.17
C SER A 145 -0.13 -43.33 2.88
N LEU A 146 -0.11 -42.88 1.62
CA LEU A 146 0.65 -41.71 1.21
C LEU A 146 -0.03 -40.46 1.78
N ARG A 147 0.41 -40.08 2.98
CA ARG A 147 0.20 -38.75 3.54
C ARG A 147 1.08 -37.80 2.72
N ALA A 148 0.47 -37.11 1.76
CA ALA A 148 1.14 -36.10 0.96
C ALA A 148 1.44 -34.86 1.82
N ASN A 149 2.55 -34.89 2.54
CA ASN A 149 3.23 -33.67 2.98
C ASN A 149 4.37 -33.43 1.99
N GLY A 150 4.29 -32.32 1.27
CA GLY A 150 5.20 -31.97 0.18
C GLY A 150 6.67 -32.08 0.57
N ALA A 151 7.35 -33.05 -0.03
CA ALA A 151 8.78 -33.04 -0.23
C ALA A 151 9.12 -33.98 -1.40
N THR A 152 9.71 -33.41 -2.45
CA THR A 152 10.21 -34.10 -3.64
C THR A 152 11.43 -34.95 -3.28
N TYR A 153 11.39 -36.27 -3.53
CA TYR A 153 12.59 -37.10 -3.56
C TYR A 153 12.54 -38.12 -4.71
N ALA A 154 13.69 -38.27 -5.37
CA ALA A 154 13.91 -39.04 -6.57
C ALA A 154 13.74 -40.55 -6.36
N VAL A 155 13.09 -41.21 -7.33
CA VAL A 155 12.96 -42.66 -7.40
C VAL A 155 14.29 -43.24 -7.87
N SER A 156 15.01 -43.95 -6.99
CA SER A 156 16.08 -44.87 -7.40
C SER A 156 15.49 -46.28 -7.56
N SER A 157 15.48 -46.78 -8.79
CA SER A 157 15.17 -48.17 -9.09
C SER A 157 16.34 -49.08 -8.69
N PRO A 158 16.10 -50.27 -8.10
CA PRO A 158 17.17 -51.22 -7.83
C PRO A 158 17.65 -51.86 -9.15
N ARG A 159 18.99 -51.88 -9.32
CA ARG A 159 19.66 -52.62 -10.40
C ARG A 159 19.49 -54.12 -10.15
N TYR A 160 18.98 -54.84 -11.14
CA TYR A 160 19.12 -56.29 -11.21
C TYR A 160 20.59 -56.65 -11.45
N THR A 161 21.21 -57.38 -10.53
CA THR A 161 22.42 -58.16 -10.79
C THR A 161 22.00 -59.53 -11.33
N GLN A 162 22.35 -59.82 -12.59
CA GLN A 162 22.32 -61.17 -13.14
C GLN A 162 23.58 -61.92 -12.67
N ASN A 163 23.39 -63.14 -12.17
CA ASN A 163 24.43 -64.18 -12.12
C ASN A 163 24.37 -64.96 -13.43
#